data_AF-A0A0X1T7A7-F1
#
_entry.id   AF-A0A0X1T7A7-F1
#
_cell.length_a   1.000
_cell.length_b   1.000
_cell.length_c   1.000
_cell.angle_alpha   90.00
_cell.angle_beta   90.00
_cell.angle_gamma   90.00
#
_symmetry.space_group_name_H-M   'P 1'
#
loop_
_entity.id
_entity.type
_entity.pdbx_description
1 polymer ?
#
loop_
_entity_poly.entity_id
_entity_poly.type
_entity_poly.pdbx_seq_one_letter_code
_entity_poly.pdbx_strand_id
1 'polypeptide(L)'
;MHIESPTTVSPTCASEDFPAHPLEQRLNRPAHATQASDPGFEAFYRQLLALSGTGEKEILLFIANYRSSDEGALDYRTIGEQMTVVGQALSRLKEEGLEGSEQHKELRGVMGRLFGTSLFINQYMQDIFNPEWDEDSRETADW
;
A
#
# COMPACT_ATOMS: atom_id res chain seq x y z
N MET A 1 -46.89 -43.43 44.88
CA MET A 1 -45.58 -43.32 45.56
C MET A 1 -44.58 -44.16 44.77
N HIS A 2 -43.80 -43.53 43.90
CA HIS A 2 -42.56 -44.08 43.36
C HIS A 2 -41.61 -42.89 43.16
N ILE A 3 -40.42 -43.06 43.69
CA ILE A 3 -39.31 -42.12 43.79
C ILE A 3 -38.35 -42.42 42.63
N GLU A 4 -38.02 -41.42 41.82
CA GLU A 4 -36.87 -41.49 40.91
C GLU A 4 -35.89 -40.36 41.27
N SER A 5 -34.66 -40.77 41.55
CA SER A 5 -33.51 -39.91 41.84
C SER A 5 -32.76 -39.55 40.56
N PRO A 6 -31.97 -38.46 40.56
CA PRO A 6 -31.45 -37.78 39.37
C PRO A 6 -30.02 -38.22 39.03
N THR A 7 -29.58 -38.11 37.77
CA THR A 7 -28.14 -38.15 37.41
C THR A 7 -27.86 -37.48 36.05
N THR A 8 -27.17 -36.35 36.16
CA THR A 8 -26.04 -35.85 35.34
C THR A 8 -26.28 -35.42 33.89
N VAL A 9 -26.35 -34.09 33.73
CA VAL A 9 -25.93 -33.37 32.52
C VAL A 9 -24.40 -33.27 32.49
N SER A 10 -23.78 -33.76 31.42
CA SER A 10 -22.38 -33.48 31.10
C SER A 10 -22.29 -32.23 30.21
N PRO A 11 -21.44 -31.25 30.53
CA PRO A 11 -21.08 -30.19 29.58
C PRO A 11 -19.94 -30.69 28.69
N THR A 12 -20.21 -30.91 27.40
CA THR A 12 -19.17 -31.03 26.38
C THR A 12 -18.71 -29.61 25.99
N CYS A 13 -17.66 -29.12 26.65
CA CYS A 13 -16.81 -28.08 26.07
C CYS A 13 -15.93 -28.74 25.01
N ALA A 14 -16.24 -28.52 23.73
CA ALA A 14 -15.31 -28.77 22.64
C ALA A 14 -14.35 -27.59 22.58
N SER A 15 -13.10 -27.79 23.00
CA SER A 15 -12.01 -26.86 22.72
C SER A 15 -11.66 -26.98 21.24
N GLU A 16 -11.89 -25.91 20.47
CA GLU A 16 -11.36 -25.78 19.12
C GLU A 16 -9.84 -25.59 19.21
N ASP A 17 -9.12 -26.68 18.92
CA ASP A 17 -7.67 -26.71 18.73
C ASP A 17 -7.36 -25.96 17.43
N PHE A 18 -6.99 -24.68 17.55
CA PHE A 18 -6.45 -23.93 16.41
C PHE A 18 -5.04 -24.47 16.14
N PRO A 19 -4.76 -25.08 14.96
CA PRO A 19 -3.43 -25.58 14.66
C PRO A 19 -2.48 -24.38 14.53
N ALA A 20 -1.70 -24.14 15.59
CA ALA A 20 -0.60 -23.20 15.56
C ALA A 20 0.51 -23.76 14.66
N HIS A 21 0.59 -23.25 13.43
CA HIS A 21 1.62 -23.67 12.49
C HIS A 21 3.03 -23.38 13.06
N PRO A 22 3.97 -24.34 12.99
CA PRO A 22 5.34 -24.18 13.48
C PRO A 22 6.03 -22.97 12.84
N LEU A 23 6.83 -22.25 13.62
CA LEU A 23 7.61 -21.08 13.17
C LEU A 23 8.49 -21.39 11.94
N GLU A 24 8.93 -22.64 11.83
CA GLU A 24 9.73 -23.15 10.72
C GLU A 24 8.97 -23.11 9.38
N GLN A 25 7.64 -23.29 9.41
CA GLN A 25 6.76 -23.21 8.25
C GLN A 25 6.57 -21.76 7.76
N ARG A 26 6.72 -20.77 8.66
CA ARG A 26 6.70 -19.34 8.32
C ARG A 26 8.04 -18.87 7.76
N LEU A 27 9.16 -19.44 8.22
CA LEU A 27 10.49 -19.09 7.74
C LEU A 27 10.81 -19.71 6.37
N ASN A 28 10.21 -20.86 6.05
CA ASN A 28 10.45 -21.58 4.81
C ASN A 28 9.50 -21.20 3.67
N ARG A 29 8.76 -20.09 3.79
CA ARG A 29 8.05 -19.52 2.64
C ARG A 29 9.13 -18.97 1.70
N PRO A 30 9.31 -19.51 0.49
CA PRO A 30 10.20 -18.89 -0.47
C PRO A 30 9.73 -17.44 -0.65
N ALA A 31 10.63 -16.48 -0.43
CA ALA A 31 10.41 -15.05 -0.67
C ALA A 31 10.19 -14.72 -2.17
N HIS A 32 10.00 -15.74 -2.99
CA HIS A 32 9.73 -15.73 -4.41
C HIS A 32 8.61 -16.73 -4.73
N ALA A 33 7.49 -16.65 -4.00
CA ALA A 33 6.24 -16.95 -4.69
C ALA A 33 6.10 -15.82 -5.71
N THR A 34 6.29 -16.12 -7.00
CA THR A 34 5.90 -15.24 -8.10
C THR A 34 4.55 -14.67 -7.73
N GLN A 35 4.55 -13.40 -7.31
CA GLN A 35 3.36 -12.75 -6.79
C GLN A 35 2.37 -12.83 -7.93
N ALA A 36 1.42 -13.76 -7.83
CA ALA A 36 0.38 -13.90 -8.83
C ALA A 36 -0.24 -12.52 -8.89
N SER A 37 0.03 -11.81 -9.98
CA SER A 37 -0.33 -10.41 -10.11
C SER A 37 -1.80 -10.30 -9.78
N ASP A 38 -2.12 -9.42 -8.83
CA ASP A 38 -3.51 -9.13 -8.52
C ASP A 38 -4.21 -8.82 -9.86
N PRO A 39 -5.34 -9.47 -10.19
CA PRO A 39 -6.04 -9.21 -11.45
C PRO A 39 -6.32 -7.72 -11.69
N GLY A 40 -6.41 -6.90 -10.64
CA GLY A 40 -6.50 -5.43 -10.74
C GLY A 40 -5.21 -4.78 -11.25
N PHE A 41 -4.04 -5.23 -10.77
CA PHE A 41 -2.75 -4.71 -11.22
C PHE A 41 -2.46 -5.03 -12.68
N GLU A 42 -2.84 -6.21 -13.19
CA GLU A 42 -2.61 -6.56 -14.59
C GLU A 42 -3.37 -5.64 -15.56
N ALA A 43 -4.61 -5.27 -15.20
CA ALA A 43 -5.37 -4.30 -16.00
C ALA A 43 -4.70 -2.92 -15.99
N PHE A 44 -4.27 -2.46 -14.82
CA PHE A 44 -3.53 -1.21 -14.65
C PHE A 44 -2.25 -1.22 -15.48
N TYR A 45 -1.43 -2.26 -15.33
CA TYR A 45 -0.12 -2.37 -15.96
C TYR A 45 -0.21 -2.38 -17.49
N ARG A 46 -1.19 -3.09 -18.07
CA ARG A 46 -1.43 -3.05 -19.53
C ARG A 46 -1.78 -1.66 -20.03
N GLN A 47 -2.65 -0.94 -19.32
CA GLN A 47 -3.02 0.43 -19.69
C GLN A 47 -1.84 1.39 -19.52
N LEU A 48 -1.05 1.22 -18.47
CA LEU A 48 0.16 1.98 -18.22
C LEU A 48 1.18 1.82 -19.35
N LEU A 49 1.41 0.59 -19.84
CA LEU A 49 2.32 0.33 -20.95
C LEU A 49 1.88 1.00 -22.25
N ALA A 50 0.58 1.20 -22.45
CA ALA A 50 0.05 1.91 -23.61
C ALA A 50 0.35 3.42 -23.59
N LEU A 51 0.83 3.95 -22.46
CA LEU A 51 1.21 5.36 -22.28
C LEU A 51 2.72 5.62 -22.45
N SER A 52 3.49 4.64 -22.92
CA SER A 52 4.93 4.81 -23.14
C SER A 52 5.23 5.98 -24.08
N GLY A 53 6.14 6.85 -23.67
CA GLY A 53 6.56 8.02 -24.45
C GLY A 53 5.56 9.17 -24.44
N THR A 54 4.48 9.09 -23.65
CA THR A 54 3.55 10.21 -23.46
C THR A 54 4.07 11.26 -22.48
N GLY A 55 5.11 10.93 -21.70
CA GLY A 55 5.71 11.80 -20.70
C GLY A 55 5.24 11.51 -19.27
N GLU A 56 6.05 11.95 -18.31
CA GLU A 56 5.83 11.73 -16.88
C GLU A 56 4.51 12.33 -16.38
N LYS A 57 4.08 13.47 -16.94
CA LYS A 57 2.89 14.19 -16.49
C LYS A 57 1.62 13.43 -16.85
N GLU A 58 1.55 12.92 -18.06
CA GLU A 58 0.43 12.13 -18.59
C GLU A 58 0.30 10.82 -17.82
N ILE A 59 1.43 10.15 -17.54
CA ILE A 59 1.46 8.95 -16.70
C ILE A 59 1.00 9.26 -15.26
N LEU A 60 1.47 10.36 -14.67
CA LEU A 60 1.05 10.78 -13.33
C LEU A 60 -0.47 11.06 -13.28
N LEU A 61 -1.01 11.75 -14.29
CA LEU A 61 -2.45 12.01 -14.41
C LEU A 61 -3.25 10.73 -14.57
N PHE A 62 -2.76 9.77 -15.36
CA PHE A 62 -3.38 8.45 -15.49
C PHE A 62 -3.46 7.75 -14.13
N ILE A 63 -2.34 7.65 -13.40
CA ILE A 63 -2.29 7.00 -12.08
C ILE A 63 -3.26 7.66 -11.11
N ALA A 64 -3.27 9.00 -11.05
CA ALA A 64 -4.12 9.76 -10.14
C ALA A 64 -5.62 9.63 -10.44
N ASN A 65 -5.98 9.27 -11.68
CA ASN A 65 -7.37 9.11 -12.11
C ASN A 65 -7.76 7.67 -12.42
N TYR A 66 -6.87 6.72 -12.13
CA TYR A 66 -7.06 5.31 -12.48
C TYR A 66 -8.21 4.71 -11.66
N ARG A 67 -9.09 4.02 -12.39
CA ARG A 67 -10.23 3.27 -11.87
C ARG A 67 -10.31 1.96 -12.63
N SER A 68 -10.35 0.83 -11.93
CA SER A 68 -10.54 -0.47 -12.59
C SER A 68 -11.98 -0.68 -13.09
N SER A 69 -12.92 0.14 -12.60
CA SER A 69 -14.31 0.18 -13.05
C SER A 69 -14.74 1.61 -13.35
N ASP A 70 -15.47 1.84 -14.44
CA ASP A 70 -15.83 3.18 -14.91
C ASP A 70 -16.64 3.99 -13.89
N GLU A 71 -17.50 3.31 -13.12
CA GLU A 71 -18.32 3.89 -12.05
C GLU A 71 -17.70 3.72 -10.65
N GLY A 72 -16.47 3.21 -10.59
CA GLY A 72 -15.73 2.97 -9.35
C GLY A 72 -15.09 4.23 -8.77
N ALA A 73 -14.76 4.15 -7.48
CA ALA A 73 -13.84 5.12 -6.88
C ALA A 73 -12.43 4.91 -7.42
N LEU A 74 -11.56 5.91 -7.24
CA LEU A 74 -10.15 5.80 -7.59
C LEU A 74 -9.50 4.64 -6.82
N ASP A 75 -8.71 3.84 -7.53
CA ASP A 75 -8.03 2.67 -6.97
C ASP A 75 -6.80 3.08 -6.15
N TYR A 76 -6.14 4.18 -6.54
CA TYR A 76 -4.94 4.71 -5.88
C TYR A 76 -5.20 6.15 -5.40
N ARG A 77 -5.87 6.28 -4.26
CA ARG A 77 -6.40 7.55 -3.75
C ARG A 77 -5.34 8.41 -3.08
N THR A 78 -4.36 7.77 -2.48
CA THR A 78 -3.30 8.41 -1.70
C THR A 78 -1.98 8.39 -2.45
N ILE A 79 -1.10 9.35 -2.16
CA ILE A 79 0.27 9.37 -2.70
C ILE A 79 1.00 8.06 -2.35
N GLY A 80 0.76 7.50 -1.16
CA GLY A 80 1.32 6.21 -0.75
C GLY A 80 0.89 5.07 -1.66
N GLU A 81 -0.40 4.92 -1.92
CA GLU A 81 -0.92 3.90 -2.85
C GLU A 81 -0.38 4.08 -4.27
N GLN A 82 -0.28 5.32 -4.74
CA GLN A 82 0.28 5.65 -6.05
C GLN A 82 1.77 5.29 -6.13
N MET A 83 2.56 5.57 -5.09
CA MET A 83 3.96 5.14 -5.01
C MET A 83 4.08 3.62 -5.00
N THR A 84 3.21 2.92 -4.26
CA THR A 84 3.20 1.46 -4.22
C THR A 84 2.96 0.86 -5.59
N VAL A 85 1.94 1.31 -6.32
CA VAL A 85 1.64 0.76 -7.65
C VAL A 85 2.73 1.11 -8.67
N VAL A 86 3.31 2.31 -8.61
CA VAL A 86 4.45 2.69 -9.46
C VAL A 86 5.68 1.83 -9.15
N GLY A 87 5.97 1.55 -7.88
CA GLY A 87 7.04 0.65 -7.47
C GLY A 87 6.82 -0.78 -7.98
N GLN A 88 5.58 -1.26 -7.94
CA GLN A 88 5.23 -2.57 -8.50
C GLN A 88 5.44 -2.61 -10.02
N ALA A 89 5.02 -1.57 -10.75
CA ALA A 89 5.24 -1.45 -12.20
C ALA A 89 6.72 -1.37 -12.57
N LEU A 90 7.53 -0.63 -11.82
CA LEU A 90 8.98 -0.57 -12.00
C LEU A 90 9.64 -1.94 -11.77
N SER A 91 9.19 -2.66 -10.75
CA SER A 91 9.68 -4.00 -10.44
C SER A 91 9.32 -4.97 -11.57
N ARG A 92 8.10 -4.88 -12.10
CA ARG A 92 7.63 -5.67 -13.22
C ARG A 92 8.41 -5.40 -14.51
N LEU A 93 8.67 -4.14 -14.84
CA LEU A 93 9.53 -3.79 -15.98
C LEU A 93 10.93 -4.36 -15.84
N LYS A 94 11.49 -4.40 -14.62
CA LYS A 94 12.80 -5.01 -14.38
C LYS A 94 12.77 -6.52 -14.63
N GLU A 95 11.74 -7.21 -14.14
CA GLU A 95 11.54 -8.65 -14.36
C GLU A 95 11.38 -8.99 -15.85
N GLU A 96 10.74 -8.12 -16.62
CA GLU A 96 10.55 -8.24 -18.06
C GLU A 96 11.80 -7.85 -18.88
N GLY A 97 12.90 -7.45 -18.23
CA GLY A 97 14.14 -7.04 -18.90
C GLY A 97 14.04 -5.66 -19.57
N LEU A 98 13.05 -4.86 -19.21
CA LEU A 98 12.79 -3.52 -19.73
C LEU A 98 13.40 -2.41 -18.86
N GLU A 99 14.35 -2.76 -18.00
CA GLU A 99 15.10 -1.79 -17.22
C GLU A 99 15.86 -0.82 -18.15
N GLY A 100 15.70 0.48 -17.89
CA GLY A 100 16.34 1.53 -18.71
C GLY A 100 15.63 1.87 -20.01
N SER A 101 14.52 1.19 -20.33
CA SER A 101 13.58 1.61 -21.38
C SER A 101 13.03 3.02 -21.12
N GLU A 102 12.41 3.60 -22.14
CA GLU A 102 11.76 4.91 -22.04
C GLU A 102 10.67 4.90 -20.96
N GLN A 103 9.72 3.95 -21.03
CA GLN A 103 8.69 3.75 -20.01
C GLN A 103 9.26 3.62 -18.60
N HIS A 104 10.37 2.88 -18.42
CA HIS A 104 11.02 2.73 -17.12
C HIS A 104 11.63 4.04 -16.62
N LYS A 105 12.19 4.88 -17.50
CA LYS A 105 12.70 6.21 -17.13
C LYS A 105 11.57 7.15 -16.74
N GLU A 106 10.48 7.16 -17.50
CA GLU A 106 9.29 7.97 -17.20
C GLU A 106 8.68 7.58 -15.85
N LEU A 107 8.53 6.27 -15.58
CA LEU A 107 8.04 5.79 -14.28
C LEU A 107 8.98 6.13 -13.12
N ARG A 108 10.30 6.17 -13.34
CA ARG A 108 11.25 6.68 -12.34
C ARG A 108 11.05 8.17 -12.06
N GLY A 109 10.79 8.96 -13.10
CA GLY A 109 10.46 10.39 -12.95
C GLY A 109 9.16 10.59 -12.17
N VAL A 110 8.12 9.82 -12.49
CA VAL A 110 6.84 9.80 -11.75
C VAL A 110 7.07 9.43 -10.28
N MET A 111 7.83 8.38 -9.99
CA MET A 111 8.18 7.99 -8.62
C MET A 111 8.88 9.12 -7.86
N GLY A 112 9.82 9.82 -8.52
CA GLY A 112 10.51 10.97 -7.93
C GLY A 112 9.56 12.12 -7.58
N ARG A 113 8.57 12.41 -8.43
CA ARG A 113 7.55 13.46 -8.18
C ARG A 113 6.62 13.08 -7.03
N LEU A 114 6.15 11.84 -7.00
CA LEU A 114 5.31 11.34 -5.92
C LEU A 114 6.05 11.38 -4.58
N PHE A 115 7.30 10.93 -4.57
CA PHE A 115 8.15 10.99 -3.39
C PHE A 115 8.40 12.42 -2.92
N GLY A 116 8.75 13.33 -3.82
CA GLY A 116 8.93 14.75 -3.50
C GLY A 116 7.66 15.39 -2.93
N THR A 117 6.49 15.02 -3.48
CA THR A 117 5.18 15.48 -2.96
C THR A 117 4.94 14.94 -1.55
N SER A 118 5.24 13.66 -1.29
CA SER A 118 5.11 13.07 0.03
C SER A 118 6.02 13.77 1.06
N LEU A 119 7.27 14.08 0.69
CA LEU A 119 8.19 14.81 1.57
C LEU A 119 7.68 16.22 1.87
N PHE A 120 7.20 16.94 0.85
CA PHE A 120 6.64 18.28 1.03
C PHE A 120 5.45 18.29 1.99
N ILE A 121 4.51 17.35 1.82
CA ILE A 121 3.35 17.22 2.72
C ILE A 121 3.82 16.91 4.15
N ASN A 122 4.77 15.99 4.31
CA ASN A 122 5.28 15.62 5.63
C ASN A 122 5.97 16.80 6.33
N GLN A 123 6.81 17.56 5.61
CA GLN A 123 7.45 18.75 6.16
C GLN A 123 6.42 19.80 6.56
N TYR A 124 5.45 20.08 5.69
CA TYR A 124 4.38 21.04 5.96
C TYR A 124 3.57 20.66 7.21
N MET A 125 3.27 19.37 7.38
CA MET A 125 2.58 18.88 8.57
C MET A 125 3.45 19.03 9.82
N GLN A 126 4.76 18.76 9.72
CA GLN A 126 5.68 18.97 10.84
C GLN A 126 5.72 20.44 11.27
N ASP A 127 5.79 21.38 10.33
CA ASP A 127 5.84 22.81 10.63
C ASP A 127 4.56 23.32 11.32
N ILE A 128 3.39 22.77 10.97
CA ILE A 128 2.11 23.12 11.60
C ILE A 128 1.99 22.54 13.01
N PHE A 129 2.33 21.26 13.18
CA PHE A 129 2.08 20.53 14.42
C PHE A 129 3.22 20.65 15.44
N ASN A 130 4.41 21.06 14.99
CA ASN A 130 5.54 21.39 15.83
C ASN A 130 6.14 22.73 15.39
N PRO A 131 5.41 23.86 15.56
CA PRO A 131 6.01 25.16 15.35
C PRO A 131 7.18 25.25 16.32
N GLU A 132 8.35 25.65 15.85
CA GLU A 132 9.40 26.16 16.73
C GLU A 132 8.83 27.44 17.36
N TRP A 133 8.07 27.28 18.45
CA TRP A 133 7.79 28.38 19.34
C TRP A 133 9.13 28.68 19.98
N ASP A 134 9.80 29.74 19.53
CA ASP A 134 10.93 30.32 20.26
C ASP A 134 10.52 30.39 21.73
N GLU A 135 11.08 29.49 22.54
CA GLU A 135 10.79 29.41 23.97
C GLU A 135 11.23 30.73 24.66
N ASP A 136 12.16 31.46 24.01
CA ASP A 136 12.63 32.81 24.35
C ASP A 136 11.67 33.95 23.94
N SER A 137 10.72 33.73 23.02
CA SER A 137 9.79 34.79 22.58
C SER A 137 8.59 34.98 23.50
N ARG A 138 8.36 34.10 24.48
CA ARG A 138 7.27 34.23 25.45
C ARG A 138 7.58 35.14 26.63
N GLU A 139 8.85 35.33 26.98
CA GLU A 139 9.23 36.15 28.14
C GLU A 139 9.48 37.63 27.81
N THR A 140 9.54 37.99 26.51
CA THR A 140 9.81 39.37 26.04
C THR A 140 8.70 39.94 25.15
N ALA A 141 7.51 39.34 25.20
CA ALA A 141 6.38 39.80 24.41
C ALA A 141 5.66 40.94 25.15
N ASP A 142 6.17 42.17 25.00
CA ASP A 142 5.44 43.40 25.34
C ASP A 142 4.46 43.70 24.19
N TRP A 143 3.21 43.24 24.33
CA TRP A 143 2.09 43.54 23.43
C TRP A 143 0.81 43.87 24.21
#